data_AF-A0A957P315-F1
#
_entry.id   AF-A0A957P315-F1
#
_cell.length_a   1.000
_cell.length_b   1.000
_cell.length_c   1.000
_cell.angle_alpha   90.00
_cell.angle_beta   90.00
_cell.angle_gamma   90.00
#
_symmetry.space_group_name_H-M   'P 1'
#
loop_
_entity.id
_entity.type
_entity.pdbx_description
1 polymer ?
#
loop_
_entity_poly.entity_id
_entity_poly.type
_entity_poly.pdbx_seq_one_letter_code
_entity_poly.pdbx_strand_id
1 'polypeptide(L)'
;FSDQWQFPRGGVEPGECNLDCAQREFTKETGLPVKQIHEDCRTVLEYTTSIRGHKIDRTILYYLAEIGPGRVEMGNENHCEARWLSPYETWELLTETSPEQLPALDAALSYLNISLT
;
A
#
# COMPACT_ATOMS: atom_id res chain seq x y z
N PHE A 1 -3.78 -17.08 -11.24
CA PHE A 1 -3.77 -15.74 -10.65
C PHE A 1 -4.08 -15.93 -9.18
N SER A 2 -3.25 -15.40 -8.29
CA SER A 2 -3.57 -15.41 -6.86
C SER A 2 -4.47 -14.20 -6.64
N ASP A 3 -5.71 -14.42 -6.22
CA ASP A 3 -6.66 -13.34 -5.95
C ASP A 3 -6.28 -12.64 -4.64
N GLN A 4 -5.25 -11.81 -4.68
CA GLN A 4 -4.74 -11.09 -3.51
C GLN A 4 -5.07 -9.60 -3.57
N TRP A 5 -5.61 -9.07 -2.48
CA TRP A 5 -5.79 -7.64 -2.29
C TRP A 5 -4.58 -7.05 -1.58
N GLN A 6 -4.13 -5.88 -2.01
CA GLN A 6 -2.98 -5.20 -1.41
C GLN A 6 -3.14 -3.69 -1.53
N PHE A 7 -2.45 -2.96 -0.66
CA PHE A 7 -2.24 -1.52 -0.85
C PHE A 7 -1.30 -1.25 -2.05
N PRO A 8 -1.45 -0.10 -2.72
CA PRO A 8 -0.56 0.31 -3.81
C PRO A 8 0.91 0.31 -3.38
N ARG A 9 1.79 -0.20 -4.25
CA ARG A 9 3.24 -0.26 -3.97
C ARG A 9 4.03 -0.49 -5.24
N GLY A 10 5.27 0.01 -5.26
CA GLY A 10 6.19 -0.27 -6.35
C GLY A 10 7.65 -0.14 -5.96
N GLY A 11 8.51 -0.07 -6.97
CA GLY A 11 9.95 -0.05 -6.79
C GLY A 11 10.50 1.37 -6.81
N VAL A 12 11.47 1.64 -5.95
CA VAL A 12 12.24 2.89 -5.97
C VAL A 12 13.10 2.93 -7.23
N GLU A 13 13.02 4.03 -7.98
CA GLU A 13 13.84 4.26 -9.16
C GLU A 13 15.23 4.85 -8.80
N PRO A 14 16.25 4.73 -9.67
CA PRO A 14 17.58 5.28 -9.39
C PRO A 14 17.56 6.78 -9.08
N GLY A 15 18.00 7.14 -7.87
CA GLY A 15 18.04 8.53 -7.40
C GLY A 15 16.73 9.05 -6.80
N GLU A 16 15.69 8.23 -6.75
CA GLU A 16 14.39 8.58 -6.18
C GLU A 16 14.38 8.36 -4.65
N CYS A 17 13.74 9.27 -3.91
CA CYS A 17 13.52 9.06 -2.48
C CYS A 17 12.27 8.20 -2.22
N ASN A 18 12.18 7.59 -1.03
CA ASN A 18 11.07 6.67 -0.72
C ASN A 18 9.68 7.32 -0.79
N LEU A 19 9.58 8.62 -0.48
CA LEU A 19 8.31 9.36 -0.52
C LEU A 19 7.89 9.65 -1.96
N ASP A 20 8.83 10.11 -2.78
CA ASP A 20 8.60 10.32 -4.22
C ASP A 20 8.17 9.02 -4.90
N CYS A 21 8.83 7.90 -4.56
CA CYS A 21 8.45 6.57 -5.04
C CYS A 21 7.02 6.20 -4.64
N ALA A 22 6.65 6.38 -3.37
CA ALA A 22 5.31 6.05 -2.89
C ALA A 22 4.23 6.88 -3.61
N GLN A 23 4.49 8.18 -3.80
CA GLN A 23 3.58 9.07 -4.52
C GLN A 23 3.46 8.69 -6.01
N ARG A 24 4.59 8.48 -6.70
CA ARG A 24 4.61 8.10 -8.11
C ARG A 24 3.89 6.78 -8.35
N GLU A 25 4.21 5.74 -7.58
CA GLU A 25 3.59 4.42 -7.77
C GLU A 25 2.10 4.45 -7.44
N PHE A 26 1.68 5.15 -6.37
CA PHE A 26 0.25 5.35 -6.09
C PHE A 26 -0.48 6.03 -7.26
N THR A 27 0.06 7.15 -7.76
CA THR A 27 -0.56 7.87 -8.88
C THR A 27 -0.54 7.05 -10.17
N LYS A 28 0.51 6.27 -10.43
CA LYS A 28 0.60 5.38 -11.58
C LYS A 28 -0.41 4.23 -11.51
N GLU A 29 -0.62 3.64 -10.34
CA GLU A 29 -1.54 2.51 -10.18
C GLU A 29 -3.00 2.94 -10.14
N THR A 30 -3.30 4.14 -9.64
CA THR A 30 -4.68 4.57 -9.38
C THR A 30 -5.17 5.74 -10.22
N GLY A 31 -4.27 6.51 -10.84
CA GLY A 31 -4.58 7.78 -11.51
C GLY A 31 -4.96 8.92 -10.55
N LEU A 32 -4.98 8.68 -9.23
CA LEU A 32 -5.44 9.67 -8.26
C LEU A 32 -4.30 10.58 -7.77
N PRO A 33 -4.60 11.87 -7.49
CA PRO A 33 -3.63 12.79 -6.93
C PRO A 33 -3.47 12.59 -5.41
N VAL A 34 -2.23 12.57 -4.93
CA VAL A 34 -1.92 12.63 -3.50
C VAL A 34 -1.93 14.10 -3.04
N LYS A 35 -2.70 14.42 -2.00
CA LYS A 35 -2.75 15.77 -1.40
C LYS A 35 -1.72 15.94 -0.30
N GLN A 36 -1.57 14.94 0.56
CA GLN A 36 -0.67 14.97 1.70
C GLN A 36 -0.19 13.55 2.00
N ILE A 37 1.08 13.42 2.35
CA ILE A 37 1.64 12.20 2.94
C ILE A 37 1.98 12.52 4.39
N HIS A 38 1.55 11.66 5.30
CA HIS A 38 1.86 11.74 6.73
C HIS A 38 3.13 10.93 6.97
N GLU A 39 4.30 11.55 6.79
CA GLU A 39 5.62 10.90 6.89
C GLU A 39 5.87 10.23 8.25
N ASP A 40 5.27 10.79 9.32
CA ASP A 40 5.34 10.26 10.68
C ASP A 40 4.53 8.97 10.88
N CYS A 41 3.56 8.69 9.99
CA CYS A 41 2.80 7.45 9.96
C CYS A 41 3.41 6.47 8.96
N ARG A 42 4.55 5.88 9.35
CA ARG A 42 5.31 4.94 8.53
C ARG A 42 5.36 3.54 9.14
N THR A 43 5.09 2.53 8.30
CA THR A 43 5.29 1.12 8.65
C THR A 43 6.36 0.50 7.75
N VAL A 44 7.23 -0.32 8.35
CA VAL A 44 8.25 -1.09 7.62
C VAL A 44 7.86 -2.57 7.66
N LEU A 45 7.73 -3.18 6.48
CA LEU A 45 7.52 -4.62 6.33
C LEU A 45 8.77 -5.23 5.70
N GLU A 46 9.38 -6.19 6.40
CA GLU A 46 10.57 -6.90 5.94
C GLU A 46 10.28 -8.39 5.76
N TYR A 47 10.64 -8.95 4.60
CA TYR A 47 10.47 -10.37 4.33
C TYR A 47 11.48 -10.88 3.31
N THR A 48 11.84 -12.15 3.41
CA THR A 48 12.70 -12.83 2.43
C THR A 48 11.83 -13.59 1.44
N THR A 49 12.06 -13.36 0.14
CA THR A 49 11.45 -14.14 -0.95
C THR A 49 12.52 -14.93 -1.69
N SER A 50 12.14 -16.03 -2.34
CA SER A 50 13.05 -16.83 -3.17
C SER A 50 12.74 -16.61 -4.64
N ILE A 51 13.67 -16.04 -5.40
CA ILE A 51 13.54 -15.87 -6.85
C ILE A 51 14.62 -16.71 -7.53
N ARG A 52 14.20 -17.66 -8.37
CA ARG A 52 15.10 -18.59 -9.08
C ARG A 52 16.10 -19.30 -8.16
N GLY A 53 15.68 -19.62 -6.92
CA GLY A 53 16.52 -20.28 -5.91
C GLY A 53 17.42 -19.36 -5.09
N HIS A 54 17.44 -18.05 -5.38
CA HIS A 54 18.16 -17.06 -4.58
C HIS A 54 17.22 -16.41 -3.58
N LYS A 55 17.64 -16.38 -2.30
CA LYS A 55 16.97 -15.59 -1.26
C LYS A 55 17.24 -14.11 -1.52
N ILE A 56 16.17 -13.33 -1.52
CA ILE A 56 16.17 -11.90 -1.70
C ILE A 56 15.41 -11.30 -0.55
N ASP A 57 16.09 -10.50 0.25
CA ASP A 57 15.45 -9.71 1.30
C ASP A 57 14.75 -8.51 0.65
N ARG A 58 13.52 -8.27 1.08
CA ARG A 58 12.68 -7.17 0.62
C ARG A 58 12.24 -6.35 1.81
N THR A 59 12.27 -5.04 1.60
CA THR A 59 11.74 -4.04 2.53
C THR A 59 10.66 -3.25 1.80
N ILE A 60 9.48 -3.13 2.40
CA ILE A 60 8.40 -2.27 1.93
C ILE A 60 8.15 -1.20 2.99
N LEU A 61 8.05 0.05 2.54
CA LEU A 61 7.71 1.20 3.35
C LEU A 61 6.29 1.62 2.99
N TYR A 62 5.37 1.53 3.95
CA TYR A 62 4.01 2.05 3.81
C TYR A 62 3.89 3.40 4.51
N TYR A 63 3.17 4.32 3.90
CA TYR A 63 2.83 5.63 4.44
C TYR A 63 1.31 5.83 4.40
N LEU A 64 0.80 6.64 5.32
CA LEU A 64 -0.58 7.14 5.25
C LEU A 64 -0.63 8.39 4.35
N ALA A 65 -1.61 8.44 3.45
CA ALA A 65 -1.79 9.56 2.53
C ALA A 65 -3.25 10.01 2.44
N GLU A 66 -3.45 11.32 2.27
CA GLU A 66 -4.74 11.91 1.92
C GLU A 66 -4.86 12.06 0.41
N ILE A 67 -5.94 11.55 -0.15
CA ILE A 67 -6.14 11.47 -1.60
C ILE A 67 -7.11 12.56 -2.06
N GLY A 68 -6.80 13.19 -3.19
CA GLY A 68 -7.66 14.19 -3.81
C GLY A 68 -8.86 13.59 -4.53
N PRO A 69 -9.84 14.42 -4.93
CA PRO A 69 -10.97 13.96 -5.70
C PRO A 69 -10.51 13.40 -7.05
N GLY A 70 -11.17 12.35 -7.52
CA GLY A 70 -10.88 11.73 -8.79
C GLY A 70 -11.60 10.39 -8.93
N ARG A 71 -11.40 9.74 -10.08
CA ARG A 71 -11.85 8.37 -10.33
C ARG A 71 -10.62 7.48 -10.41
N VAL A 72 -10.71 6.29 -9.81
CA VAL A 72 -9.63 5.30 -9.96
C VAL A 72 -9.56 4.87 -11.41
N GLU A 73 -8.39 5.05 -12.02
CA GLU A 73 -8.03 4.58 -13.34
C GLU A 73 -6.83 3.65 -13.17
N MET A 74 -7.06 2.34 -13.27
CA MET A 74 -6.00 1.35 -13.04
C MET A 74 -4.98 1.43 -14.17
N GLY A 75 -3.76 1.84 -13.83
CA GLY A 75 -2.69 2.08 -14.80
C GLY A 75 -1.82 0.87 -15.12
N ASN A 76 -2.07 -0.30 -14.52
CA ASN A 76 -1.25 -1.50 -14.74
C ASN A 76 -2.09 -2.75 -15.07
N GLU A 77 -1.45 -3.74 -15.70
CA GLU A 77 -2.07 -5.02 -16.10
C GLU A 77 -2.23 -6.00 -14.91
N ASN A 78 -1.61 -5.67 -13.78
CA ASN A 78 -1.46 -6.58 -12.64
C ASN A 78 -2.55 -6.37 -11.57
N HIS A 79 -3.36 -5.30 -11.68
CA HIS A 79 -4.53 -5.04 -10.85
C HIS A 79 -5.77 -5.02 -11.74
N CYS A 80 -6.82 -5.71 -11.28
CA CYS A 80 -8.08 -5.83 -11.99
C CYS A 80 -9.25 -5.18 -11.24
N GLU A 81 -9.04 -4.74 -10.00
CA GLU A 81 -10.08 -4.12 -9.18
C GLU A 81 -9.49 -3.16 -8.12
N ALA A 82 -10.26 -2.15 -7.74
CA ALA A 82 -9.99 -1.25 -6.62
C ALA A 82 -11.29 -0.95 -5.86
N ARG A 83 -11.20 -0.88 -4.52
CA ARG A 83 -12.36 -0.59 -3.65
C ARG A 83 -12.00 0.43 -2.58
N TRP A 84 -12.94 1.32 -2.30
CA TRP A 84 -12.96 2.09 -1.06
C TRP A 84 -13.76 1.30 -0.03
N LEU A 85 -13.14 0.99 1.10
CA LEU A 85 -13.71 0.16 2.15
C LEU A 85 -13.63 0.86 3.50
N SER A 86 -14.49 0.48 4.43
CA SER A 86 -14.33 0.87 5.84
C SER A 86 -13.10 0.20 6.46
N PRO A 87 -12.62 0.70 7.62
CA PRO A 87 -11.54 0.06 8.36
C PRO A 87 -11.77 -1.43 8.64
N TYR A 88 -12.99 -1.79 9.07
CA TYR A 88 -13.32 -3.17 9.42
C TYR A 88 -13.31 -4.09 8.17
N GLU A 89 -13.97 -3.67 7.08
CA GLU A 89 -13.95 -4.43 5.82
C GLU A 89 -12.53 -4.59 5.26
N THR A 90 -11.68 -3.57 5.41
CA THR A 90 -10.27 -3.63 5.02
C THR A 90 -9.51 -4.64 5.87
N TRP A 91 -9.73 -4.65 7.18
CA TRP A 91 -9.11 -5.61 8.09
C TRP A 91 -9.51 -7.05 7.75
N GLU A 92 -10.79 -7.32 7.49
CA GLU A 92 -11.26 -8.64 7.08
C GLU A 92 -10.58 -9.09 5.77
N LEU A 93 -10.57 -8.22 4.76
CA LEU A 93 -10.03 -8.52 3.44
C LEU A 93 -8.52 -8.78 3.45
N LEU A 94 -7.76 -7.97 4.20
CA LEU A 94 -6.32 -8.17 4.36
C LEU A 94 -6.03 -9.43 5.16
N THR A 95 -6.80 -9.74 6.20
CA THR A 95 -6.63 -10.97 7.00
C THR A 95 -6.72 -12.21 6.11
N GLU A 96 -7.63 -12.21 5.13
CA GLU A 96 -7.82 -13.34 4.23
C GLU A 96 -6.71 -13.44 3.15
N THR A 97 -6.29 -12.30 2.58
CA THR A 97 -5.53 -12.33 1.32
C THR A 97 -4.08 -11.84 1.41
N SER A 98 -3.78 -10.94 2.35
CA SER A 98 -2.48 -10.29 2.54
C SER A 98 -2.26 -9.85 4.01
N PRO A 99 -2.28 -10.77 4.98
CA PRO A 99 -2.25 -10.44 6.41
C PRO A 99 -0.95 -9.73 6.83
N GLU A 100 0.13 -9.84 6.03
CA GLU A 100 1.38 -9.12 6.26
C GLU A 100 1.24 -7.58 6.17
N GLN A 101 0.14 -7.07 5.62
CA GLN A 101 -0.15 -5.64 5.51
C GLN A 101 -0.99 -5.09 6.67
N LEU A 102 -1.48 -5.96 7.57
CA LEU A 102 -2.25 -5.53 8.75
C LEU A 102 -1.50 -4.50 9.63
N PRO A 103 -0.18 -4.61 9.88
CA PRO A 103 0.54 -3.59 10.65
C PRO A 103 0.52 -2.19 10.01
N ALA A 104 0.38 -2.09 8.69
CA ALA A 104 0.24 -0.79 8.02
C ALA A 104 -1.17 -0.20 8.25
N LEU A 105 -2.21 -1.04 8.22
CA LEU A 105 -3.56 -0.62 8.57
C LEU A 105 -3.65 -0.19 10.04
N ASP A 106 -3.11 -0.99 10.97
CA ASP A 106 -3.13 -0.69 12.40
C ASP A 106 -2.42 0.63 12.73
N ALA A 107 -1.29 0.90 12.09
CA ALA A 107 -0.57 2.17 12.23
C ALA A 107 -1.42 3.36 11.75
N ALA A 108 -2.06 3.24 10.59
CA ALA A 108 -2.93 4.29 10.05
C ALA A 108 -4.14 4.56 10.97
N LEU A 109 -4.80 3.51 11.46
CA LEU A 109 -5.94 3.64 12.37
C LEU A 109 -5.54 4.28 13.70
N SER A 110 -4.39 3.86 14.26
CA SER A 110 -3.84 4.44 15.49
C SER A 110 -3.52 5.93 15.30
N TYR A 111 -2.88 6.29 14.18
CA TYR A 111 -2.54 7.68 13.86
C TYR A 111 -3.78 8.56 13.73
N LEU A 112 -4.85 8.03 13.12
CA LEU A 112 -6.12 8.74 12.94
C LEU A 112 -7.04 8.68 14.16
N ASN A 113 -6.66 7.96 15.24
CA ASN A 113 -7.50 7.70 16.41
C ASN A 113 -8.85 7.05 16.06
N ILE A 114 -8.83 6.09 15.13
CA ILE A 114 -10.01 5.34 14.68
C ILE A 114 -9.98 3.93 15.30
N SER A 115 -11.12 3.49 15.85
CA SER A 115 -11.30 2.11 16.32
C SER A 115 -11.98 1.25 15.26
N LEU A 116 -11.64 -0.04 15.22
CA LEU A 116 -12.41 -1.07 14.53
C LEU A 116 -13.68 -1.34 15.35
N THR A 117 -14.73 -0.57 15.12
CA THR A 117 -16.07 -0.85 15.69
C THR A 117 -16.79 -1.93 14.91
#